data_AF-R7U611-F1
#
_entry.id   AF-R7U611-F1
#
_cell.length_a   1.000
_cell.length_b   1.000
_cell.length_c   1.000
_cell.angle_alpha   90.00
_cell.angle_beta   90.00
_cell.angle_gamma   90.00
#
_symmetry.space_group_name_H-M   'P 1'
#
loop_
_entity.id
_entity.type
_entity.pdbx_description
1 polymer ?
#
loop_
_entity_poly.entity_id
_entity_poly.type
_entity_poly.pdbx_seq_one_letter_code
_entity_poly.pdbx_strand_id
1 'polypeptide(L)'
;MQFGYLAIYQLSFFIFISTIGLNIIFGIIVDTFSELRDKKWTAGKDMRENCFICGLPCYEFEHKSKGFIHHTKFEHNMWAYIHYFIYLSNTSPNDHTALDAYVAKKRAQEAYDFFPQNKALSLASSNQTNETNKIDLLSGKIQYLIDIHKKEVCLQSAITNSKKDDCIIGSCKLCLCL
;
A
#
# COMPACT_ATOMS: atom_id res chain seq x y z
N MET A 1 -28.85 -64.45 38.82
CA MET A 1 -28.58 -63.03 39.14
C MET A 1 -27.20 -62.55 38.63
N GLN A 2 -26.12 -63.34 38.75
CA GLN A 2 -24.75 -62.90 38.42
C GLN A 2 -24.48 -62.66 36.92
N PHE A 3 -25.07 -63.46 36.02
CA PHE A 3 -24.95 -63.27 34.56
C PHE A 3 -25.60 -61.97 34.06
N GLY A 4 -26.68 -61.53 34.71
CA GLY A 4 -27.38 -60.29 34.35
C GLY A 4 -26.55 -59.05 34.63
N TYR A 5 -25.86 -59.01 35.78
CA TYR A 5 -24.97 -57.90 36.12
C TYR A 5 -23.83 -57.74 35.12
N LEU A 6 -23.18 -58.84 34.74
CA LEU A 6 -22.12 -58.83 33.74
C LEU A 6 -22.63 -58.39 32.36
N ALA A 7 -23.81 -58.86 31.95
CA ALA A 7 -24.42 -58.45 30.68
C ALA A 7 -24.79 -56.96 30.65
N ILE A 8 -25.34 -56.43 31.75
CA ILE A 8 -25.68 -55.00 31.87
C ILE A 8 -24.42 -54.15 31.86
N TYR A 9 -23.36 -54.57 32.55
CA TYR A 9 -22.06 -53.90 32.54
C TYR A 9 -21.48 -53.84 31.13
N GLN A 10 -21.49 -54.96 30.40
CA GLN A 10 -20.99 -55.02 29.01
C GLN A 10 -21.83 -54.15 28.06
N LEU A 11 -23.17 -54.19 28.18
CA LEU A 11 -24.07 -53.38 27.35
C LEU A 11 -23.90 -51.88 27.62
N SER A 12 -23.83 -51.50 28.89
CA SER A 12 -23.64 -50.11 29.30
C SER A 12 -22.28 -49.59 28.80
N PHE A 13 -21.21 -50.35 29.00
CA PHE A 13 -19.89 -49.98 28.52
C PHE A 13 -19.84 -49.82 26.99
N PHE A 14 -20.46 -50.75 26.25
CA PHE A 14 -20.55 -50.67 24.79
C PHE A 14 -21.29 -49.41 24.32
N ILE A 15 -22.41 -49.06 24.97
CA ILE A 15 -23.19 -47.86 24.64
C ILE A 15 -22.38 -46.61 24.95
N PHE A 16 -21.78 -46.50 26.14
CA PHE A 16 -21.00 -45.31 26.51
C PHE A 16 -19.81 -45.08 25.58
N ILE A 17 -19.02 -46.13 25.30
CA ILE A 17 -17.86 -46.01 24.40
C ILE A 17 -18.30 -45.69 22.98
N SER A 18 -19.36 -46.31 22.47
CA SER A 18 -19.82 -46.06 21.10
C SER A 18 -20.43 -44.67 20.96
N THR A 19 -21.31 -44.26 21.88
CA THR A 19 -21.96 -42.95 21.82
C THR A 19 -20.96 -41.81 22.05
N ILE A 20 -20.10 -41.90 23.07
CA ILE A 20 -19.11 -40.85 23.34
C ILE A 20 -18.02 -40.86 22.27
N GLY A 21 -17.51 -42.03 21.89
CA GLY A 21 -16.43 -42.16 20.90
C GLY A 21 -16.83 -41.66 19.52
N LEU A 22 -18.00 -42.06 19.02
CA LEU A 22 -18.50 -41.59 17.72
C LEU A 22 -18.75 -40.08 17.75
N ASN A 23 -19.34 -39.55 18.82
CA ASN A 23 -19.59 -38.11 18.94
C ASN A 23 -18.29 -37.29 19.01
N ILE A 24 -17.25 -37.79 19.67
CA ILE A 24 -15.92 -37.15 19.67
C ILE A 24 -15.32 -37.15 18.27
N ILE A 25 -15.32 -38.28 17.57
CA ILE A 25 -14.77 -38.39 16.22
C ILE A 25 -15.53 -37.46 15.26
N PHE A 26 -16.87 -37.49 15.28
CA PHE A 26 -17.68 -36.56 14.48
C PHE A 26 -17.41 -35.11 14.85
N GLY A 27 -17.21 -34.79 16.13
CA GLY A 27 -16.83 -33.46 16.58
C GLY A 27 -15.54 -32.97 15.93
N ILE A 28 -14.47 -33.77 15.97
CA ILE A 28 -13.17 -33.42 15.35
C ILE A 28 -13.32 -33.26 13.83
N ILE A 29 -14.05 -34.15 13.19
CA ILE A 29 -14.28 -34.07 11.74
C ILE A 29 -15.02 -32.77 11.38
N VAL A 30 -16.09 -32.41 12.10
CA VAL A 30 -16.86 -31.19 11.82
C VAL A 30 -16.04 -29.93 12.09
N ASP A 31 -15.24 -29.92 13.16
CA ASP A 31 -14.37 -28.80 13.52
C ASP A 31 -13.30 -28.56 12.43
N THR A 32 -12.59 -29.63 12.03
CA THR A 32 -11.57 -29.54 10.97
C THR A 32 -12.16 -29.11 9.62
N PHE A 33 -13.33 -29.63 9.23
CA PHE A 33 -14.01 -29.17 8.01
C PHE A 33 -14.45 -27.71 8.08
N SER A 34 -14.89 -27.24 9.26
CA SER A 34 -15.26 -25.83 9.45
C SER A 34 -14.04 -24.92 9.30
N GLU A 35 -12.92 -25.28 9.90
CA GLU A 35 -11.66 -24.53 9.75
C GLU A 35 -11.19 -24.50 8.29
N LEU A 36 -11.25 -25.62 7.57
CA LEU A 36 -10.90 -25.67 6.14
C LEU A 36 -11.79 -24.77 5.29
N ARG A 37 -13.10 -24.70 5.61
CA ARG A 37 -14.03 -23.78 4.94
C ARG A 37 -13.67 -22.33 5.20
N ASP A 38 -13.36 -21.99 6.45
CA ASP A 38 -13.05 -20.62 6.84
C ASP A 38 -11.71 -20.16 6.24
N LYS A 39 -10.71 -21.05 6.15
CA LYS A 39 -9.46 -20.80 5.42
C LYS A 39 -9.72 -20.51 3.94
N LYS A 40 -10.54 -21.34 3.26
CA LYS A 40 -10.92 -21.13 1.86
C LYS A 40 -11.67 -19.81 1.65
N TRP A 41 -12.60 -19.50 2.54
CA TRP A 41 -13.36 -18.26 2.50
C TRP A 41 -12.45 -17.04 2.67
N THR A 42 -11.57 -17.07 3.67
CA THR A 42 -10.63 -16.00 3.98
C THR A 42 -9.66 -15.75 2.82
N ALA A 43 -9.07 -16.80 2.26
CA ALA A 43 -8.20 -16.68 1.09
C ALA A 43 -8.96 -16.10 -0.12
N GLY A 44 -10.20 -16.57 -0.37
CA GLY A 44 -11.02 -16.03 -1.45
C GLY A 44 -11.43 -14.57 -1.22
N LYS A 45 -11.66 -14.17 0.03
CA LYS A 45 -11.96 -12.78 0.40
C LYS A 45 -10.74 -11.89 0.17
N ASP A 46 -9.57 -12.29 0.65
CA ASP A 46 -8.32 -11.53 0.47
C ASP A 46 -7.99 -11.32 -1.01
N MET A 47 -8.15 -12.35 -1.85
CA MET A 47 -7.98 -12.23 -3.31
C MET A 47 -8.93 -11.23 -3.99
N ARG A 48 -10.10 -10.94 -3.40
CA ARG A 48 -11.08 -9.98 -3.94
C ARG A 48 -10.88 -8.58 -3.39
N GLU A 49 -10.44 -8.47 -2.14
CA GLU A 49 -10.33 -7.19 -1.43
C GLU A 49 -8.95 -6.57 -1.56
N ASN A 50 -7.89 -7.36 -1.76
CA ASN A 50 -6.52 -6.87 -1.82
C ASN A 50 -5.84 -7.32 -3.12
N CYS A 51 -4.93 -6.49 -3.63
CA CYS A 51 -4.09 -6.88 -4.77
C CYS A 51 -3.01 -7.87 -4.32
N PHE A 52 -2.91 -9.01 -5.00
CA PHE A 52 -1.92 -10.06 -4.70
C PHE A 52 -0.45 -9.59 -4.76
N ILE A 53 -0.13 -8.60 -5.60
CA ILE A 53 1.26 -8.19 -5.87
C ILE A 53 1.70 -7.07 -4.94
N CYS A 54 0.87 -6.03 -4.79
CA CYS A 54 1.23 -4.87 -3.98
C CYS A 54 0.62 -4.83 -2.57
N GLY A 55 -0.34 -5.70 -2.28
CA GLY A 55 -1.02 -5.77 -0.98
C GLY A 55 -1.96 -4.61 -0.67
N LEU A 56 -2.20 -3.71 -1.63
CA LEU A 56 -3.11 -2.58 -1.44
C LEU A 56 -4.57 -3.03 -1.56
N PRO A 57 -5.47 -2.45 -0.75
CA PRO A 57 -6.88 -2.78 -0.77
C PRO A 57 -7.62 -2.17 -1.98
N CYS A 58 -8.70 -2.82 -2.41
CA CYS A 58 -9.46 -2.49 -3.61
C CYS A 58 -10.04 -1.07 -3.58
N TYR A 59 -10.46 -0.61 -2.39
CA TYR A 59 -11.09 0.70 -2.23
C TYR A 59 -10.15 1.85 -2.60
N GLU A 60 -8.83 1.70 -2.41
CA GLU A 60 -7.85 2.72 -2.82
C GLU A 60 -7.88 2.93 -4.34
N PHE A 61 -8.05 1.85 -5.10
CA PHE A 61 -8.09 1.88 -6.57
C PHE A 61 -9.43 2.32 -7.13
N GLU A 62 -10.53 2.02 -6.43
CA GLU A 62 -11.86 2.49 -6.82
C GLU A 62 -12.01 4.02 -6.67
N HIS A 63 -11.41 4.60 -5.62
CA HIS A 63 -11.53 6.04 -5.35
C HIS A 63 -10.51 6.90 -6.09
N LYS A 64 -9.29 6.39 -6.31
CA LYS A 64 -8.15 7.20 -6.79
C LYS A 64 -7.61 6.78 -8.16
N SER A 65 -8.12 5.71 -8.74
CA SER A 65 -7.61 5.11 -9.99
C SER A 65 -8.76 4.69 -10.93
N LYS A 66 -8.44 3.99 -12.02
CA LYS A 66 -9.38 3.46 -13.02
C LYS A 66 -10.15 2.21 -12.54
N GLY A 67 -10.15 1.94 -11.24
CA GLY A 67 -10.80 0.78 -10.62
C GLY A 67 -9.89 -0.43 -10.40
N PHE A 68 -10.28 -1.28 -9.44
CA PHE A 68 -9.48 -2.44 -9.00
C PHE A 68 -9.26 -3.48 -10.11
N ILE A 69 -10.30 -3.81 -10.89
CA ILE A 69 -10.21 -4.81 -11.97
C ILE A 69 -9.22 -4.38 -13.06
N HIS A 70 -9.16 -3.08 -13.37
CA HIS A 70 -8.17 -2.56 -14.32
C HIS A 70 -6.76 -2.75 -13.76
N HIS A 71 -6.54 -2.41 -12.49
CA HIS A 71 -5.26 -2.59 -11.81
C HIS A 71 -4.80 -4.06 -11.82
N THR A 72 -5.64 -5.02 -11.43
CA THR A 72 -5.24 -6.44 -11.41
C THR A 72 -5.02 -7.04 -12.80
N LYS A 73 -5.72 -6.56 -13.84
CA LYS A 73 -5.62 -7.13 -15.20
C LYS A 73 -4.47 -6.56 -16.01
N PHE A 74 -4.22 -5.26 -15.91
CA PHE A 74 -3.28 -4.55 -16.80
C PHE A 74 -2.01 -4.06 -16.10
N GLU A 75 -2.06 -3.75 -14.81
CA GLU A 75 -0.88 -3.30 -14.06
C GLU A 75 -0.24 -4.48 -13.32
N HIS A 76 -1.03 -5.19 -12.51
CA HIS A 76 -0.59 -6.29 -11.64
C HIS A 76 -1.18 -7.64 -12.03
N ASN A 77 -0.96 -8.03 -13.29
CA ASN A 77 -1.37 -9.34 -13.78
C ASN A 77 -0.45 -10.44 -13.24
N MET A 78 -0.96 -11.28 -12.33
CA MET A 78 -0.19 -12.36 -11.70
C MET A 78 0.52 -13.29 -12.71
N TRP A 79 -0.14 -13.61 -13.83
CA TRP A 79 0.43 -14.51 -14.83
C TRP A 79 1.61 -13.91 -15.58
N ALA A 80 1.61 -12.59 -15.79
CA ALA A 80 2.74 -11.89 -16.41
C ALA A 80 4.01 -12.02 -15.56
N TYR A 81 3.90 -11.98 -14.23
CA TYR A 81 5.02 -12.17 -13.32
C TYR A 81 5.56 -13.61 -13.36
N ILE A 82 4.68 -14.61 -13.37
CA ILE A 82 5.08 -16.02 -13.50
C ILE A 82 5.78 -16.25 -14.84
N HIS A 83 5.21 -15.72 -15.93
CA HIS A 83 5.81 -15.80 -17.26
C HIS A 83 7.20 -15.14 -17.29
N TYR A 84 7.34 -13.96 -16.69
CA TYR A 84 8.63 -13.27 -16.57
C TYR A 84 9.66 -14.10 -15.80
N PHE A 85 9.24 -14.82 -14.76
CA PHE A 85 10.13 -15.69 -14.02
C PHE A 85 10.59 -16.92 -14.81
N ILE A 86 9.70 -17.51 -15.59
CA ILE A 86 10.03 -18.60 -16.52
C ILE A 86 10.98 -18.09 -17.62
N TYR A 87 10.71 -16.91 -18.18
CA TYR A 87 11.59 -16.24 -19.14
C TYR A 87 13.01 -16.07 -18.59
N LEU A 88 13.16 -15.51 -17.39
CA LEU A 88 14.46 -15.35 -16.73
C LEU A 88 15.20 -16.67 -16.54
N SER A 89 14.49 -17.77 -16.26
CA SER A 89 15.11 -19.09 -16.07
C SER A 89 15.54 -19.77 -17.39
N ASN A 90 14.87 -19.45 -18.50
CA ASN A 90 15.12 -20.07 -19.80
C ASN A 90 16.06 -19.24 -20.71
N THR A 91 16.25 -17.95 -20.41
CA THR A 91 17.12 -17.05 -21.17
C THR A 91 18.55 -17.07 -20.62
N SER A 92 19.55 -16.98 -21.51
CA SER A 92 20.95 -16.96 -21.08
C SER A 92 21.29 -15.67 -20.32
N PRO A 93 22.21 -15.70 -19.34
CA PRO A 93 22.60 -14.50 -18.59
C PRO A 93 23.17 -13.37 -19.45
N ASN A 94 23.70 -13.70 -20.62
CA ASN A 94 24.32 -12.74 -21.54
C ASN A 94 23.27 -11.99 -22.39
N ASP A 95 22.07 -12.55 -22.53
CA ASP A 95 20.95 -11.94 -23.27
C ASP A 95 20.00 -11.16 -22.35
N HIS A 96 20.33 -11.06 -21.06
CA HIS A 96 19.56 -10.29 -20.10
C HIS A 96 19.75 -8.78 -20.30
N THR A 97 18.64 -8.04 -20.29
CA THR A 97 18.69 -6.59 -20.16
C THR A 97 19.24 -6.22 -18.78
N ALA A 98 19.70 -4.97 -18.60
CA ALA A 98 20.18 -4.48 -17.30
C ALA A 98 19.17 -4.72 -16.15
N LEU A 99 17.87 -4.56 -16.42
CA LEU A 99 16.81 -4.83 -15.44
C LEU A 99 16.65 -6.33 -15.16
N ASP A 100 16.73 -7.17 -16.18
CA ASP A 100 16.63 -8.63 -16.05
C ASP A 100 17.80 -9.17 -15.22
N ALA A 101 19.01 -8.69 -15.50
CA ALA A 101 20.21 -9.03 -14.73
C ALA A 101 20.09 -8.56 -13.27
N TYR A 102 19.51 -7.38 -13.03
CA TYR A 102 19.24 -6.90 -11.67
C TYR A 102 18.26 -7.81 -10.91
N VAL A 103 17.14 -8.18 -11.53
CA VAL A 103 16.15 -9.08 -10.92
C VAL A 103 16.72 -10.48 -10.73
N ALA A 104 17.47 -11.01 -11.69
CA ALA A 104 18.15 -12.30 -11.58
C ALA A 104 19.14 -12.33 -10.41
N LYS A 105 19.94 -11.26 -10.26
CA LYS A 105 20.87 -11.10 -9.13
C LYS A 105 20.13 -11.04 -7.79
N LYS A 106 19.05 -10.26 -7.72
CA LYS A 106 18.23 -10.14 -6.49
C LYS A 106 17.55 -11.46 -6.13
N ARG A 107 17.05 -12.21 -7.11
CA ARG A 107 16.54 -13.56 -6.91
C ARG A 107 17.61 -14.51 -6.36
N ALA A 108 18.82 -14.48 -6.90
CA ALA A 108 19.93 -15.30 -6.41
C ALA A 108 20.35 -14.96 -4.97
N GLN A 109 20.03 -13.75 -4.51
CA GLN A 109 20.23 -13.28 -3.13
C GLN A 109 19.00 -13.50 -2.23
N GLU A 110 17.95 -14.17 -2.74
CA GLU A 110 16.66 -14.34 -2.06
C GLU A 110 16.03 -13.00 -1.59
N ALA A 111 16.37 -11.90 -2.27
CA ALA A 111 15.88 -10.57 -1.98
C ALA A 111 14.76 -10.18 -2.97
N TYR A 112 13.56 -9.92 -2.45
CA TYR A 112 12.36 -9.67 -3.26
C TYR A 112 11.89 -8.21 -3.24
N ASP A 113 12.78 -7.28 -2.85
CA ASP A 113 12.48 -5.85 -2.72
C ASP A 113 12.10 -5.17 -4.05
N PHE A 114 12.34 -5.83 -5.18
CA PHE A 114 11.96 -5.33 -6.50
C PHE A 114 10.44 -5.40 -6.75
N PHE A 115 9.69 -6.19 -5.96
CA PHE A 115 8.24 -6.19 -6.04
C PHE A 115 7.66 -4.88 -5.49
N PRO A 116 6.61 -4.31 -6.12
CA PRO A 116 6.02 -3.07 -5.69
C PRO A 116 5.16 -3.27 -4.43
N GLN A 117 5.78 -3.28 -3.24
CA GLN A 117 5.07 -3.42 -1.96
C GLN A 117 4.41 -2.10 -1.55
N ASN A 118 3.11 -2.15 -1.21
CA ASN A 118 2.30 -1.02 -0.76
C ASN A 118 2.33 0.21 -1.69
N LYS A 119 2.63 0.00 -2.97
CA LYS A 119 2.78 1.06 -3.97
C LYS A 119 2.15 0.62 -5.29
N ALA A 120 1.56 1.57 -5.99
CA ALA A 120 1.05 1.37 -7.35
C ALA A 120 1.23 2.67 -8.15
N LEU A 121 1.66 2.53 -9.40
CA LEU A 121 1.91 3.68 -10.28
C LEU A 121 0.63 4.50 -10.48
N SER A 122 -0.53 3.83 -10.60
CA SER A 122 -1.83 4.48 -10.78
C SER A 122 -2.31 5.29 -9.57
N LEU A 123 -1.74 5.08 -8.37
CA LEU A 123 -2.00 5.88 -7.17
C LEU A 123 -0.95 6.99 -6.96
N ALA A 124 0.21 6.91 -7.60
CA ALA A 124 1.27 7.90 -7.44
C ALA A 124 0.89 9.25 -8.05
N SER A 125 0.16 9.25 -9.18
CA SER A 125 -0.28 10.46 -9.87
C SER A 125 -1.29 11.27 -9.05
N SER A 126 -2.25 10.61 -8.40
CA SER A 126 -3.23 11.29 -7.55
C SER A 126 -2.60 11.92 -6.31
N ASN A 127 -1.61 11.24 -5.70
CA ASN A 127 -0.86 11.80 -4.58
C ASN A 127 -0.01 13.01 -5.00
N GLN A 128 0.67 12.94 -6.14
CA GLN A 128 1.48 14.07 -6.62
C GLN A 128 0.64 15.33 -6.87
N THR A 129 -0.53 15.20 -7.52
CA THR A 129 -1.44 16.33 -7.76
C THR A 129 -1.92 16.98 -6.45
N ASN A 130 -2.19 16.18 -5.42
CA ASN A 130 -2.60 16.71 -4.12
C ASN A 130 -1.47 17.44 -3.40
N GLU A 131 -0.24 16.96 -3.49
CA GLU A 131 0.93 17.61 -2.90
C GLU A 131 1.32 18.89 -3.65
N THR A 132 1.29 18.90 -4.99
CA THR A 132 1.52 20.14 -5.77
C THR A 132 0.47 21.21 -5.48
N ASN A 133 -0.81 20.84 -5.41
CA ASN A 133 -1.88 21.78 -5.07
C ASN A 133 -1.67 22.45 -3.70
N LYS A 134 -1.17 21.70 -2.71
CA LYS A 134 -0.85 22.25 -1.37
C LYS A 134 0.35 23.20 -1.41
N ILE A 135 1.40 22.85 -2.17
CA ILE A 135 2.60 23.69 -2.32
C ILE A 135 2.25 25.01 -3.01
N ASP A 136 1.43 24.99 -4.06
CA ASP A 136 0.99 26.20 -4.77
C ASP A 136 0.14 27.11 -3.86
N LEU A 137 -0.76 26.52 -3.08
CA LEU A 137 -1.56 27.26 -2.09
C LEU A 137 -0.68 27.90 -1.00
N LEU A 138 0.30 27.17 -0.49
CA LEU A 138 1.25 27.67 0.51
C LEU A 138 2.11 28.80 -0.06
N SER A 139 2.61 28.64 -1.29
CA SER A 139 3.42 29.64 -1.97
C SER A 139 2.65 30.95 -2.20
N GLY A 140 1.38 30.85 -2.61
CA GLY A 140 0.51 32.03 -2.73
C GLY A 140 0.27 32.75 -1.40
N LYS A 141 0.11 31.99 -0.30
CA LYS A 141 -0.07 32.57 1.05
C LYS A 141 1.20 33.25 1.55
N ILE A 142 2.37 32.69 1.25
CA ILE A 142 3.67 33.30 1.54
C ILE A 142 3.85 34.59 0.74
N GLN A 143 3.50 34.60 -0.57
CA GLN A 143 3.59 35.78 -1.41
C GLN A 143 2.72 36.93 -0.89
N TYR A 144 1.51 36.63 -0.41
CA TYR A 144 0.63 37.60 0.24
C TYR A 144 1.25 38.20 1.50
N LEU A 145 1.85 37.38 2.36
CA LEU A 145 2.53 37.86 3.57
C LEU A 145 3.76 38.73 3.23
N ILE A 146 4.52 38.38 2.19
CA ILE A 146 5.63 39.19 1.69
C ILE A 146 5.13 40.55 1.20
N ASP A 147 4.02 40.59 0.47
CA ASP A 147 3.44 41.84 -0.03
C ASP A 147 2.94 42.75 1.10
N ILE A 148 2.34 42.19 2.15
CA ILE A 148 1.98 42.96 3.35
C ILE A 148 3.24 43.50 4.02
N HIS A 149 4.24 42.65 4.25
CA HIS A 149 5.47 43.07 4.91
C HIS A 149 6.20 44.16 4.11
N LYS A 150 6.17 44.08 2.77
CA LYS A 150 6.72 45.10 1.88
C LYS A 150 6.00 46.45 2.02
N LYS A 151 4.67 46.46 2.23
CA LYS A 151 3.91 47.68 2.50
C LYS A 151 4.28 48.29 3.85
N GLU A 152 4.41 47.47 4.90
CA GLU A 152 4.82 47.92 6.24
C GLU A 152 6.23 48.55 6.22
N VAL A 153 7.17 47.92 5.51
CA VAL A 153 8.55 48.43 5.35
C VAL A 153 8.58 49.73 4.53
N CYS A 154 7.75 49.85 3.48
CA CYS A 154 7.60 51.10 2.72
C CYS A 154 6.96 52.23 3.54
N LEU A 155 6.02 51.93 4.43
CA LEU A 155 5.45 52.91 5.36
C LEU A 155 6.48 53.37 6.39
N GLN A 156 7.27 52.44 6.93
CA GLN A 156 8.35 52.77 7.86
C GLN A 156 9.45 53.60 7.20
N SER A 157 9.84 53.29 5.96
CA SER A 157 10.85 54.07 5.22
C SER A 157 10.35 55.48 4.88
N ALA A 158 9.06 55.67 4.60
CA ALA A 158 8.44 56.97 4.39
C ALA A 158 8.41 57.83 5.67
N ILE A 159 8.14 57.23 6.84
CA ILE A 159 8.15 57.93 8.12
C ILE A 159 9.58 58.33 8.52
N THR A 160 10.59 57.51 8.23
CA THR A 160 12.00 57.86 8.48
C THR A 160 12.56 58.92 7.51
N ASN A 161 11.95 59.11 6.33
CA ASN A 161 12.36 60.11 5.34
C ASN A 161 11.77 61.52 5.57
N SER A 162 10.80 61.67 6.49
CA SER A 162 10.32 63.00 6.91
C SER A 162 11.24 63.67 7.94
N LYS A 163 12.39 63.07 8.26
CA LYS A 163 13.38 63.64 9.18
C LYS A 163 14.81 63.39 8.68
N LYS A 164 15.09 63.82 7.44
CA LYS A 164 16.46 63.96 6.94
C LYS A 164 16.54 64.93 5.75
N ASP A 165 16.15 66.17 5.99
CA ASP A 165 16.91 67.28 5.41
C ASP A 165 18.29 67.20 6.06
N ASP A 166 19.24 66.58 5.36
CA ASP A 166 20.71 66.62 5.55
C ASP A 166 21.33 65.30 5.07
N CYS A 167 21.60 65.20 3.76
CA CYS A 167 22.97 64.95 3.29
C CYS A 167 23.04 65.11 1.76
N ILE A 168 23.79 66.13 1.37
CA ILE A 168 24.33 66.36 0.04
C ILE A 168 25.26 65.20 -0.33
N ILE A 169 25.42 64.99 -1.65
CA ILE A 169 26.45 64.21 -2.37
C ILE A 169 26.03 62.80 -2.82
N GLY A 170 25.72 62.71 -4.12
CA GLY A 170 26.44 61.77 -4.99
C GLY A 170 25.79 60.42 -5.28
N SER A 171 25.26 60.31 -6.50
CA SER A 171 25.39 59.12 -7.35
C SER A 171 24.84 57.79 -6.84
N CYS A 172 23.59 57.47 -7.18
CA CYS A 172 23.32 56.13 -7.71
C CYS A 172 22.09 56.12 -8.62
N LYS A 173 22.36 55.89 -9.90
CA LYS A 173 21.38 55.54 -10.93
C LYS A 173 20.60 54.28 -10.52
N LEU A 174 19.41 54.19 -11.09
CA LEU A 174 18.65 52.96 -11.34
C LEU A 174 17.72 52.47 -10.23
N CYS A 175 16.56 53.11 -10.15
CA CYS A 175 15.32 52.42 -9.77
C CYS A 175 14.25 52.79 -10.81
N LEU A 176 14.43 52.29 -12.03
CA LEU A 176 13.39 52.32 -13.07
C LEU A 176 12.70 50.95 -13.04
N CYS A 177 11.38 50.98 -12.89
CA CYS A 177 10.48 49.87 -13.17
C CYS A 177 10.89 49.10 -14.44
N LEU A 178 11.11 47.80 -14.28
CA LEU A 178 10.73 46.72 -15.20
C LEU A 178 10.69 45.41 -14.42
#